data_AF-A0A6N8NUL0-F1
#
_entry.id   AF-A0A6N8NUL0-F1
#
_cell.length_a   1.000
_cell.length_b   1.000
_cell.length_c   1.000
_cell.angle_alpha   90.00
_cell.angle_beta   90.00
_cell.angle_gamma   90.00
#
_symmetry.space_group_name_H-M   'P 1'
#
loop_
_entity.id
_entity.type
_entity.pdbx_description
1 polymer ?
#
loop_
_entity_poly.entity_id
_entity_poly.type
_entity_poly.pdbx_seq_one_letter_code
_entity_poly.pdbx_strand_id
1 'polypeptide(L)'
;CGYGLFKSNISCLLGELYDENDHRRDGGFSLLYAAGNIGSIAAPIACGLAAQWYGWHVGFALAGGGMFIGLLIFLSGHRHFQSTRSMDKKALTSVKFALPVWSWLVVMLCLAPVFFTLLLENDWSGYLLAIVCLIAAQIIARMMIKFPEHRRALWQIVLLMFVGTLFWVLAQQGGSTISLFIDRFVNRQAFN
;
A
#
# COMPACT_ATOMS: atom_id res chain seq x y z
N CYS A 1 2.49 -1.55 -10.40
CA CYS A 1 1.20 -2.07 -10.92
C CYS A 1 0.82 -3.47 -10.45
N GLY A 2 1.75 -4.33 -9.99
CA GLY A 2 1.39 -5.64 -9.43
C GLY A 2 0.65 -5.61 -8.09
N TYR A 3 1.05 -4.72 -7.17
CA TYR A 3 0.46 -4.66 -5.82
C TYR A 3 -1.04 -4.31 -5.81
N GLY A 4 -1.49 -3.44 -6.72
CA GLY A 4 -2.91 -3.07 -6.82
C GLY A 4 -3.79 -4.23 -7.27
N LEU A 5 -3.30 -5.03 -8.22
CA LEU A 5 -4.00 -6.26 -8.65
C LEU A 5 -4.03 -7.29 -7.52
N PHE A 6 -2.92 -7.47 -6.81
CA PHE A 6 -2.83 -8.46 -5.73
C PHE A 6 -3.72 -8.10 -4.54
N LYS A 7 -3.66 -6.85 -4.04
CA LYS A 7 -4.30 -6.44 -2.79
C LYS A 7 -5.83 -6.52 -2.84
N SER A 8 -6.45 -6.10 -3.94
CA SER A 8 -7.91 -6.17 -4.08
C SER A 8 -8.38 -7.59 -4.42
N ASN A 9 -7.66 -8.30 -5.30
CA ASN A 9 -8.11 -9.61 -5.77
C ASN A 9 -7.95 -10.71 -4.71
N ILE A 10 -6.95 -10.64 -3.81
CA ILE A 10 -6.77 -11.66 -2.78
C ILE A 10 -7.91 -11.66 -1.76
N SER A 11 -8.42 -10.48 -1.38
CA SER A 11 -9.56 -10.36 -0.47
C SER A 11 -10.86 -10.86 -1.12
N CYS A 12 -11.06 -10.59 -2.41
CA CYS A 12 -12.19 -11.14 -3.16
C CYS A 12 -12.09 -12.67 -3.26
N LEU A 13 -10.92 -13.21 -3.61
CA LEU A 13 -10.69 -14.66 -3.69
C LEU A 13 -10.95 -15.35 -2.35
N LEU A 14 -10.51 -14.76 -1.24
CA LEU A 14 -10.77 -15.30 0.10
C LEU A 14 -12.27 -15.24 0.43
N GLY A 15 -12.96 -14.16 0.06
CA GLY A 15 -14.40 -14.03 0.25
C GLY A 15 -15.21 -15.05 -0.55
N GLU A 16 -14.76 -15.41 -1.76
CA GLU A 16 -15.42 -16.42 -2.61
C GLU A 16 -15.18 -17.86 -2.13
N LEU A 17 -14.10 -18.11 -1.38
CA LEU A 17 -13.76 -19.44 -0.86
C LEU A 17 -14.70 -19.90 0.27
N TYR A 18 -15.37 -18.97 0.95
CA TYR A 18 -16.32 -19.24 2.02
C TYR A 18 -17.74 -18.86 1.58
N ASP A 19 -18.72 -19.69 1.93
CA ASP A 19 -20.13 -19.37 1.71
C ASP A 19 -20.55 -18.16 2.57
N GLU A 20 -21.62 -17.45 2.20
CA GLU A 20 -22.06 -16.22 2.88
C GLU A 20 -22.42 -16.45 4.36
N ASN A 21 -22.80 -17.67 4.71
CA ASN A 21 -23.21 -18.07 6.06
C ASN A 21 -22.15 -18.89 6.84
N ASP A 22 -20.92 -19.02 6.33
CA ASP A 22 -19.87 -19.76 7.04
C ASP A 22 -19.17 -18.86 8.08
N HIS A 23 -19.33 -19.19 9.38
CA HIS A 23 -18.62 -18.54 10.49
C HIS A 23 -17.09 -18.56 10.36
N ARG A 24 -16.53 -19.46 9.55
CA ARG A 24 -15.07 -19.55 9.32
C ARG A 24 -14.54 -18.42 8.44
N ARG A 25 -15.41 -17.69 7.74
CA ARG A 25 -15.03 -16.56 6.89
C ARG A 25 -14.33 -15.46 7.67
N ASP A 26 -14.89 -15.08 8.82
CA ASP A 26 -14.32 -14.03 9.68
C ASP A 26 -12.99 -14.45 10.30
N GLY A 27 -12.84 -15.74 10.62
CA GLY A 27 -11.57 -16.33 11.04
C GLY A 27 -10.51 -16.31 9.93
N GLY A 28 -10.91 -16.58 8.68
CA GLY A 28 -10.04 -16.49 7.51
C GLY A 28 -9.53 -15.07 7.26
N PHE A 29 -10.42 -14.07 7.32
CA PHE A 29 -10.01 -12.66 7.22
C PHE A 29 -9.11 -12.24 8.39
N SER A 30 -9.41 -12.67 9.62
CA SER A 30 -8.57 -12.39 10.79
C SER A 30 -7.17 -12.97 10.64
N LEU A 31 -7.05 -14.19 10.12
CA LEU A 31 -5.75 -14.83 9.84
C LEU A 31 -4.99 -14.07 8.75
N LEU A 32 -5.65 -13.61 7.69
CA LEU A 32 -5.04 -12.79 6.64
C LEU A 32 -4.46 -11.49 7.22
N TYR A 33 -5.21 -10.81 8.09
CA TYR A 33 -4.75 -9.60 8.77
C TYR A 33 -3.57 -9.88 9.72
N ALA A 34 -3.65 -10.96 10.51
CA ALA A 34 -2.58 -11.35 11.43
C ALA A 34 -1.29 -11.69 10.67
N ALA A 35 -1.38 -12.49 9.59
CA ALA A 35 -0.25 -12.83 8.74
C ALA A 35 0.38 -11.59 8.09
N GLY A 36 -0.45 -10.63 7.64
CA GLY A 36 0.01 -9.35 7.09
C GLY A 36 0.79 -8.52 8.11
N ASN A 37 0.30 -8.42 9.35
CA ASN A 37 0.98 -7.70 10.42
C ASN A 37 2.29 -8.39 10.86
N ILE A 38 2.31 -9.73 10.92
CA ILE A 38 3.54 -10.47 11.22
C ILE A 38 4.57 -10.25 10.10
N GLY A 39 4.14 -10.31 8.84
CA GLY A 39 4.98 -10.05 7.69
C GLY A 39 5.54 -8.62 7.68
N SER A 40 4.74 -7.62 8.05
CA SER A 40 5.19 -6.22 8.09
C SER A 40 6.23 -5.94 9.17
N ILE A 41 6.27 -6.73 10.25
CA ILE A 41 7.30 -6.65 11.29
C ILE A 41 8.54 -7.45 10.88
N ALA A 42 8.36 -8.67 10.38
CA ALA A 42 9.47 -9.56 10.05
C ALA A 42 10.26 -9.10 8.80
N ALA A 43 9.58 -8.55 7.79
CA ALA A 43 10.22 -8.19 6.52
C ALA A 43 11.27 -7.08 6.65
N PRO A 44 11.01 -5.94 7.35
CA PRO A 44 12.03 -4.91 7.56
C PRO A 44 13.21 -5.40 8.40
N ILE A 45 12.98 -6.27 9.39
CA ILE A 45 14.05 -6.84 10.21
C ILE A 45 14.94 -7.73 9.35
N ALA A 46 14.35 -8.66 8.59
CA ALA A 46 15.10 -9.57 7.73
C ALA A 46 15.85 -8.83 6.61
N CYS A 47 15.17 -7.93 5.89
CA CYS A 47 15.79 -7.16 4.81
C CYS A 47 16.80 -6.14 5.33
N GLY A 48 16.54 -5.52 6.48
CA GLY A 48 17.42 -4.55 7.11
C GLY A 48 18.71 -5.18 7.64
N LEU A 49 18.62 -6.34 8.31
CA LEU A 49 19.80 -7.10 8.74
C LEU A 49 20.61 -7.59 7.54
N ALA A 50 19.96 -8.14 6.50
CA ALA A 50 20.64 -8.57 5.29
C ALA A 50 21.35 -7.40 4.58
N ALA A 51 20.72 -6.23 4.53
CA ALA A 51 21.31 -5.03 3.95
C ALA A 51 22.52 -4.50 4.75
N GLN A 52 22.49 -4.60 6.09
CA GLN A 52 23.62 -4.17 6.93
C GLN A 52 24.85 -5.07 6.80
N TRP A 53 24.65 -6.38 6.70
CA TRP A 53 25.76 -7.35 6.75
C TRP A 53 26.35 -7.61 5.35
N TYR A 54 25.51 -7.68 4.32
CA TYR A 54 25.91 -8.09 2.97
C TYR A 54 25.64 -7.01 1.90
N GLY A 55 25.18 -5.83 2.32
CA GLY A 55 24.89 -4.70 1.45
C GLY A 55 23.48 -4.69 0.85
N TRP A 56 23.10 -3.52 0.33
CA TRP A 56 21.74 -3.25 -0.17
C TRP A 56 21.25 -4.21 -1.26
N HIS A 57 22.15 -4.68 -2.11
CA HIS A 57 21.82 -5.64 -3.18
C HIS A 57 21.24 -6.94 -2.64
N VAL A 58 21.80 -7.45 -1.53
CA VAL A 58 21.32 -8.70 -0.91
C VAL A 58 20.00 -8.47 -0.18
N GLY A 59 19.81 -7.31 0.46
CA GLY A 59 18.52 -6.93 1.04
C GLY A 59 17.39 -6.89 0.00
N PHE A 60 17.64 -6.29 -1.17
CA PHE A 60 16.67 -6.27 -2.26
C PHE A 60 16.45 -7.66 -2.88
N ALA A 61 17.51 -8.46 -3.04
CA ALA A 61 17.41 -9.83 -3.52
C ALA A 61 16.57 -10.70 -2.57
N LEU A 62 16.71 -10.51 -1.25
CA LEU A 62 15.92 -11.21 -0.25
C LEU A 62 14.43 -10.84 -0.32
N ALA A 63 14.11 -9.55 -0.51
CA ALA A 63 12.73 -9.12 -0.74
C ALA A 63 12.12 -9.73 -2.01
N GLY A 64 12.89 -9.74 -3.12
CA GLY A 64 12.49 -10.39 -4.36
C GLY A 64 12.28 -11.90 -4.20
N GLY A 65 13.17 -12.57 -3.48
CA GLY A 65 13.08 -13.99 -3.14
C GLY A 65 11.81 -14.31 -2.33
N GLY A 66 11.49 -13.49 -1.34
CA GLY A 66 10.24 -13.62 -0.56
C GLY A 66 8.99 -13.56 -1.43
N MET A 67 8.94 -12.61 -2.38
CA MET A 67 7.85 -12.52 -3.35
C MET A 67 7.78 -13.75 -4.26
N PHE A 68 8.93 -14.27 -4.72
CA PHE A 68 9.00 -15.45 -5.57
C PHE A 68 8.50 -16.71 -4.85
N ILE A 69 8.91 -16.92 -3.60
CA ILE A 69 8.43 -18.03 -2.76
C ILE A 69 6.93 -17.91 -2.52
N GLY A 70 6.43 -16.71 -2.19
CA GLY A 70 5.00 -16.47 -2.03
C GLY A 70 4.19 -16.81 -3.29
N LEU A 71 4.73 -16.46 -4.47
CA LEU A 71 4.13 -16.81 -5.75
C LEU A 71 4.12 -18.33 -5.99
N LEU A 72 5.21 -19.04 -5.67
CA LEU A 72 5.27 -20.50 -5.80
C LEU A 72 4.27 -21.21 -4.89
N ILE A 73 4.12 -20.75 -3.65
CA ILE A 73 3.13 -21.28 -2.70
C ILE A 73 1.71 -21.06 -3.25
N PHE A 74 1.43 -19.85 -3.76
CA PHE A 74 0.14 -19.52 -4.36
C PHE A 74 -0.17 -20.41 -5.58
N LEU A 75 0.80 -20.58 -6.48
CA LEU A 75 0.64 -21.45 -7.66
C LEU A 75 0.45 -22.92 -7.28
N SER A 76 1.17 -23.41 -6.29
CA SER A 76 1.03 -24.78 -5.79
C SER A 76 -0.34 -25.01 -5.12
N GLY A 77 -0.87 -23.98 -4.46
CA GLY A 77 -2.20 -23.96 -3.86
C GLY A 77 -3.36 -23.86 -4.87
N HIS A 78 -3.09 -23.58 -6.16
CA HIS A 78 -4.12 -23.34 -7.18
C HIS A 78 -5.21 -24.43 -7.21
N ARG A 79 -4.85 -25.68 -6.93
CA ARG A 79 -5.78 -26.83 -6.92
C ARG A 79 -6.90 -26.71 -5.87
N HIS A 80 -6.69 -25.98 -4.77
CA HIS A 80 -7.72 -25.77 -3.72
C HIS A 80 -8.75 -24.69 -4.10
N PHE A 81 -8.49 -23.86 -5.10
CA PHE A 81 -9.37 -22.74 -5.49
C PHE A 81 -10.23 -23.05 -6.74
N GLN A 82 -10.15 -24.27 -7.28
CA GLN A 82 -10.84 -24.62 -8.54
C GLN A 82 -12.36 -24.78 -8.40
N SER A 83 -12.85 -25.03 -7.18
CA SER A 83 -14.30 -25.25 -6.94
C SER A 83 -15.13 -23.97 -7.01
N THR A 84 -14.52 -22.80 -6.92
CA THR A 84 -15.21 -21.50 -6.92
C THR A 84 -15.27 -20.83 -8.30
N ARG A 85 -14.95 -21.58 -9.36
CA ARG A 85 -14.88 -21.04 -10.73
C ARG A 85 -16.26 -20.88 -11.37
N SER A 86 -17.19 -20.21 -10.72
CA SER A 86 -18.43 -19.70 -11.33
C SER A 86 -18.29 -18.23 -11.72
N MET A 87 -17.10 -17.81 -12.20
CA MET A 87 -16.98 -16.51 -12.87
C MET A 87 -17.69 -16.57 -14.22
N ASP A 88 -18.89 -15.98 -14.28
CA ASP A 88 -19.63 -15.71 -15.51
C ASP A 88 -18.76 -14.86 -16.45
N LYS A 89 -18.28 -15.49 -17.53
CA LYS A 89 -17.40 -14.89 -18.54
C LYS A 89 -18.01 -13.65 -19.21
N LYS A 90 -19.32 -13.43 -19.07
CA LYS A 90 -20.03 -12.28 -19.65
C LYS A 90 -19.76 -10.96 -18.93
N ALA A 91 -19.50 -10.97 -17.62
CA ALA A 91 -19.23 -9.74 -16.85
C ALA A 91 -17.87 -9.10 -17.17
N LEU A 92 -16.88 -9.90 -17.58
CA LEU A 92 -15.56 -9.42 -18.04
C LEU A 92 -15.63 -8.74 -19.42
N THR A 93 -16.68 -8.99 -20.20
CA THR A 93 -16.79 -8.49 -21.59
C THR A 93 -17.53 -7.15 -21.69
N SER A 94 -18.27 -6.74 -20.66
CA SER A 94 -19.11 -5.52 -20.70
C SER A 94 -18.35 -4.25 -20.34
N VAL A 95 -17.17 -4.34 -19.73
CA VAL A 95 -16.33 -3.16 -19.45
C VAL A 95 -15.54 -2.80 -20.71
N LYS A 96 -16.26 -2.34 -21.74
CA LYS A 96 -15.70 -1.54 -22.83
C LYS A 96 -15.42 -0.12 -22.33
N PHE A 97 -14.54 0.00 -21.34
CA PHE A 97 -13.83 1.26 -21.09
C PHE A 97 -12.38 1.05 -21.51
N ALA A 98 -12.21 1.04 -22.83
CA ALA A 98 -10.97 0.70 -23.53
C ALA A 98 -10.00 1.89 -23.53
N LEU A 99 -9.49 2.27 -22.37
CA LEU A 99 -8.09 2.68 -22.31
C LEU A 99 -7.32 1.44 -21.91
N PRO A 100 -6.48 0.87 -22.80
CA PRO A 100 -5.75 -0.33 -22.47
C PRO A 100 -4.95 -0.06 -21.20
N VAL A 101 -5.02 -0.95 -20.21
CA VAL A 101 -4.26 -0.83 -18.95
C VAL A 101 -2.78 -0.52 -19.22
N TRP A 102 -2.27 -0.95 -20.38
CA TRP A 102 -0.98 -0.61 -20.97
C TRP A 102 -0.76 0.88 -21.28
N SER A 103 -1.74 1.61 -21.82
CA SER A 103 -1.60 3.06 -22.05
C SER A 103 -1.57 3.82 -20.73
N TRP A 104 -2.36 3.43 -19.74
CA TRP A 104 -2.31 4.04 -18.40
C TRP A 104 -1.00 3.72 -17.67
N LEU A 105 -0.49 2.49 -17.85
CA LEU A 105 0.84 2.06 -17.40
C LEU A 105 1.96 2.90 -18.04
N VAL A 106 1.91 3.11 -19.35
CA VAL A 106 2.90 3.91 -20.10
C VAL A 106 2.81 5.38 -19.70
N VAL A 107 1.61 5.93 -19.54
CA VAL A 107 1.41 7.29 -19.03
C VAL A 107 1.99 7.42 -17.62
N MET A 108 1.71 6.50 -16.70
CA MET A 108 2.30 6.51 -15.35
C MET A 108 3.82 6.33 -15.36
N LEU A 109 4.35 5.53 -16.28
CA LEU A 109 5.79 5.31 -16.45
C LEU A 109 6.50 6.55 -17.01
N CYS A 110 5.89 7.28 -17.94
CA CYS A 110 6.40 8.53 -18.48
C CYS A 110 6.19 9.71 -17.51
N LEU A 111 5.13 9.68 -16.69
CA LEU A 111 4.86 10.68 -15.67
C LEU A 111 5.81 10.55 -14.48
N ALA A 112 6.27 9.33 -14.16
CA ALA A 112 7.18 9.07 -13.04
C ALA A 112 8.50 9.88 -13.09
N PRO A 113 9.27 9.91 -14.20
CA PRO A 113 10.49 10.72 -14.28
C PRO A 113 10.20 12.22 -14.27
N VAL A 114 9.08 12.68 -14.86
CA VAL A 114 8.65 14.09 -14.81
C VAL A 114 8.29 14.49 -13.38
N PHE A 115 7.59 13.62 -12.65
CA PHE A 115 7.30 13.82 -11.23
C PHE A 115 8.60 13.84 -10.40
N PHE A 116 9.55 12.97 -10.72
CA PHE A 116 10.81 12.85 -9.99
C PHE A 116 11.71 14.08 -10.16
N THR A 117 11.89 14.59 -11.39
CA THR A 117 12.68 15.81 -11.65
C THR A 117 12.01 17.06 -11.09
N LEU A 118 10.68 17.16 -11.21
CA LEU A 118 9.92 18.33 -10.73
C LEU A 118 9.82 18.38 -9.19
N LEU A 119 9.85 17.23 -8.50
CA LEU A 119 9.89 17.18 -7.02
C LEU A 119 11.29 17.36 -6.41
N LEU A 120 12.34 16.77 -7.01
CA LEU A 120 13.67 16.70 -6.38
C LEU A 120 14.61 17.83 -6.81
N GLU A 121 14.42 18.42 -7.98
CA GLU A 121 15.43 19.29 -8.57
C GLU A 121 15.08 20.79 -8.49
N ASN A 122 13.81 21.15 -8.25
CA ASN A 122 13.35 22.52 -8.53
C ASN A 122 12.60 23.22 -7.36
N ASP A 123 12.54 22.68 -6.13
CA ASP A 123 11.83 23.27 -4.96
C ASP A 123 10.31 23.57 -5.16
N TRP A 124 9.74 23.31 -6.34
CA TRP A 124 8.30 23.50 -6.65
C TRP A 124 7.38 22.49 -5.94
N SER A 125 7.94 21.47 -5.28
CA SER A 125 7.21 20.45 -4.53
C SER A 125 6.31 21.06 -3.45
N GLY A 126 6.79 22.10 -2.75
CA GLY A 126 6.02 22.81 -1.72
C GLY A 126 4.81 23.54 -2.31
N TYR A 127 4.97 24.18 -3.47
CA TYR A 127 3.88 24.90 -4.14
C TYR A 127 2.82 23.95 -4.69
N LEU A 128 3.24 22.83 -5.30
CA LEU A 128 2.31 21.80 -5.79
C LEU A 128 1.52 21.18 -4.63
N LEU A 129 2.20 20.88 -3.52
CA LEU A 129 1.57 20.36 -2.31
C LEU A 129 0.56 21.35 -1.74
N ALA A 130 0.90 22.65 -1.70
CA ALA A 130 -0.01 23.70 -1.25
C ALA A 130 -1.28 23.77 -2.12
N ILE A 131 -1.15 23.67 -3.44
CA ILE A 131 -2.30 23.64 -4.37
C ILE A 131 -3.18 22.42 -4.10
N VAL A 132 -2.61 21.23 -3.94
CA VAL A 132 -3.37 19.99 -3.65
C VAL A 132 -4.09 20.10 -2.31
N CYS A 133 -3.42 20.61 -1.27
CA CYS A 133 -4.02 20.85 0.04
C CYS A 133 -5.18 21.86 -0.04
N LEU A 134 -5.03 22.94 -0.82
CA LEU A 134 -6.09 23.92 -1.02
C LEU A 134 -7.30 23.33 -1.72
N ILE A 135 -7.11 22.53 -2.78
CA ILE A 135 -8.20 21.86 -3.49
C ILE A 135 -8.92 20.87 -2.56
N ALA A 136 -8.17 20.08 -1.79
CA ALA A 136 -8.74 19.13 -0.83
C ALA A 136 -9.57 19.85 0.26
N ALA A 137 -9.02 20.93 0.83
CA ALA A 137 -9.74 21.77 1.80
C ALA A 137 -11.01 22.38 1.19
N GLN A 138 -10.95 22.81 -0.07
CA GLN A 138 -12.09 23.40 -0.77
C GLN A 138 -13.20 22.38 -1.01
N ILE A 139 -12.87 21.13 -1.35
CA ILE A 139 -13.83 20.03 -1.52
C ILE A 139 -14.51 19.72 -0.17
N ILE A 140 -13.73 19.62 0.91
CA ILE A 140 -14.27 19.35 2.25
C ILE A 140 -15.18 20.50 2.72
N ALA A 141 -14.75 21.74 2.54
CA ALA A 141 -15.55 22.92 2.89
C ALA A 141 -16.85 22.99 2.07
N ARG A 142 -16.79 22.72 0.76
CA ARG A 142 -17.98 22.61 -0.10
C ARG A 142 -18.93 21.52 0.39
N MET A 143 -18.41 20.38 0.80
CA MET A 143 -19.20 19.26 1.31
C MET A 143 -19.84 19.57 2.67
N MET A 144 -19.14 20.28 3.57
CA MET A 144 -19.65 20.75 4.86
C MET A 144 -20.82 21.75 4.73
N ILE A 145 -20.77 22.60 3.71
CA ILE A 145 -21.80 23.60 3.45
C ILE A 145 -23.02 22.96 2.78
N LYS A 146 -22.82 22.06 1.80
CA LYS A 146 -23.90 21.51 0.98
C LYS A 146 -24.77 20.45 1.67
N PHE A 147 -24.24 19.73 2.67
CA PHE A 147 -24.97 18.65 3.36
C PHE A 147 -24.93 18.82 4.89
N PRO A 148 -25.85 19.63 5.47
CA PRO A 148 -25.89 19.88 6.92
C PRO A 148 -26.37 18.67 7.75
N GLU A 149 -27.17 17.78 7.17
CA GLU A 149 -27.77 16.59 7.82
C GLU A 149 -26.72 15.57 8.34
N HIS A 150 -25.54 15.48 7.72
CA HIS A 150 -24.49 14.50 8.04
C HIS A 150 -23.21 15.11 8.65
N ARG A 151 -23.27 16.34 9.16
CA ARG A 151 -22.10 17.08 9.68
C ARG A 151 -21.31 16.34 10.76
N ARG A 152 -21.97 15.54 11.62
CA ARG A 152 -21.29 14.74 12.65
C ARG A 152 -20.41 13.63 12.06
N ALA A 153 -20.93 12.89 11.08
CA ALA A 153 -20.16 11.86 10.38
C ALA A 153 -19.03 12.46 9.54
N LEU A 154 -19.28 13.62 8.91
CA LEU A 154 -18.24 14.32 8.14
C LEU A 154 -17.10 14.80 9.05
N TRP A 155 -17.40 15.33 10.24
CA TRP A 155 -16.38 15.72 11.22
C TRP A 155 -15.56 14.52 11.72
N GLN A 156 -16.17 13.34 11.89
CA GLN A 156 -15.45 12.12 12.22
C GLN A 156 -14.47 11.73 11.11
N ILE A 157 -14.89 11.82 9.84
CA ILE A 157 -14.02 11.54 8.68
C ILE A 157 -12.88 12.55 8.61
N VAL A 158 -13.15 13.85 8.78
CA VAL A 158 -12.12 14.90 8.77
C VAL A 158 -11.11 14.70 9.90
N LEU A 159 -11.60 14.40 11.11
CA LEU A 159 -10.73 14.11 12.26
C LEU A 159 -9.89 12.85 12.02
N LEU A 160 -10.49 11.77 11.50
CA LEU A 160 -9.78 10.55 11.15
C LEU A 160 -8.73 10.78 10.05
N MET A 161 -9.05 11.61 9.05
CA MET A 161 -8.12 12.00 7.98
C MET A 161 -6.95 12.82 8.54
N PHE A 162 -7.21 13.75 9.45
CA PHE A 162 -6.17 14.55 10.10
C PHE A 162 -5.24 13.67 10.95
N VAL A 163 -5.80 12.85 11.84
CA VAL A 163 -5.02 11.92 12.70
C VAL A 163 -4.26 10.92 11.84
N GLY A 164 -4.89 10.37 10.78
CA GLY A 164 -4.25 9.46 9.85
C GLY A 164 -3.12 10.10 9.05
N THR A 165 -3.29 11.35 8.61
CA THR A 165 -2.23 12.11 7.92
C THR A 165 -1.06 12.36 8.87
N LEU A 166 -1.34 12.79 10.11
CA LEU A 166 -0.31 12.99 11.13
C LEU A 166 0.46 11.70 11.43
N PHE A 167 -0.26 10.58 11.58
CA PHE A 167 0.34 9.26 11.77
C PHE A 167 1.27 8.90 10.59
N TRP A 168 0.82 9.07 9.35
CA TRP A 168 1.63 8.78 8.17
C TRP A 168 2.86 9.68 8.05
N VAL A 169 2.74 10.99 8.36
CA VAL A 169 3.88 11.92 8.40
C VAL A 169 4.92 11.46 9.42
N LEU A 170 4.49 11.12 10.63
CA LEU A 170 5.39 10.63 11.69
C LEU A 170 6.03 9.29 11.32
N ALA A 171 5.25 8.35 10.78
CA ALA A 171 5.74 7.05 10.33
C ALA A 171 6.82 7.19 9.24
N GLN A 172 6.61 8.12 8.29
CA GLN A 172 7.54 8.34 7.18
C GLN A 172 8.80 9.10 7.62
N GLN A 173 8.69 10.00 8.60
CA GLN A 173 9.85 10.65 9.23
C GLN A 173 10.71 9.71 10.07
N GLY A 174 10.12 8.62 10.59
CA GLY A 174 10.86 7.59 11.31
C GLY A 174 11.99 6.96 10.48
N GLY A 175 11.82 6.85 9.16
CA GLY A 175 12.85 6.29 8.28
C GLY A 175 14.12 7.16 8.13
N SER A 176 14.00 8.50 8.23
CA SER A 176 15.12 9.42 7.98
C SER A 176 15.70 10.01 9.27
N THR A 177 14.86 10.57 10.15
CA THR A 177 15.31 11.30 11.33
C THR A 177 15.86 10.36 12.40
N ILE A 178 15.23 9.20 12.61
CA ILE A 178 15.71 8.19 13.58
C ILE A 178 17.01 7.55 13.08
N SER A 179 17.11 7.26 11.79
CA SER A 179 18.36 6.75 11.19
C SER A 179 19.52 7.73 11.39
N LEU A 180 19.30 9.03 11.16
CA LEU A 180 20.31 10.06 11.41
C LEU A 180 20.60 10.29 12.89
N PHE A 181 19.61 10.13 13.76
CA PHE A 181 19.79 10.21 15.21
C PHE A 181 20.64 9.03 15.72
N ILE A 182 20.36 7.81 15.27
CA ILE A 182 21.18 6.63 15.57
C ILE A 182 22.60 6.81 15.04
N ASP A 183 22.78 7.38 13.85
CA ASP A 183 24.11 7.63 13.30
C ASP A 183 24.91 8.68 14.08
N ARG A 184 24.25 9.74 14.56
CA ARG A 184 24.92 10.85 15.27
C ARG A 184 25.09 10.64 16.77
N PHE A 185 24.20 9.89 17.41
CA PHE A 185 24.13 9.82 18.89
C PHE A 185 24.25 8.40 19.45
N VAL A 186 24.15 7.36 18.64
CA VAL A 186 24.38 5.98 19.09
C VAL A 186 25.78 5.56 18.66
N ASN A 187 26.71 5.55 19.61
CA ASN A 187 28.05 5.05 19.38
C ASN A 187 27.97 3.54 19.07
N ARG A 188 28.19 3.17 17.81
CA ARG A 188 28.16 1.75 17.36
C ARG A 188 29.45 1.01 17.71
N GLN A 189 30.44 1.69 18.28
CA GLN A 189 31.68 1.12 18.77
C GLN A 189 31.56 0.83 20.27
N ALA A 190 30.94 -0.29 20.62
CA ALA A 190 30.98 -0.82 21.98
C ALA A 190 32.23 -1.68 22.23
N PHE A 191 32.96 -2.09 21.17
CA PHE A 191 34.21 -2.84 21.25
C PHE A 191 35.14 -2.44 20.10
N ASN A 192 35.90 -1.37 20.30
CA ASN A 192 37.33 -1.26 19.92
C ASN A 192 37.94 -0.03 20.59
#